data_AF-A0A423UK05-F1
#
_entry.id   AF-A0A423UK05-F1
#
_cell.length_a   1.000
_cell.length_b   1.000
_cell.length_c   1.000
_cell.angle_alpha   90.00
_cell.angle_beta   90.00
_cell.angle_gamma   90.00
#
_symmetry.space_group_name_H-M   'P 1'
#
loop_
_entity.id
_entity.type
_entity.pdbx_description
1 polymer ?
#
loop_
_entity_poly.entity_id
_entity_poly.type
_entity_poly.pdbx_seq_one_letter_code
_entity_poly.pdbx_strand_id
1 'polypeptide(L)'
;MDKVKGWALAFAVGGLYAVIGQIIWNIFAGALGADFPYLGPLTLLGMGAVALVLYLPGIQQRIGAVSGFGSILPFNGFAGGVAGAYERAVAETGQPGKGVAASVKLVLLVIGVGGLVDAIVGALAFLVA
;
A
#
# COMPACT_ATOMS: atom_id res chain seq x y z
N MET A 1 12.48 -0.62 -22.32
CA MET A 1 11.81 -1.90 -22.01
C MET A 1 10.61 -2.02 -22.94
N ASP A 2 10.45 -3.11 -23.69
CA ASP A 2 9.22 -3.35 -24.44
C ASP A 2 8.03 -3.27 -23.49
N LYS A 3 7.02 -2.45 -23.82
CA LYS A 3 5.87 -2.16 -22.93
C LYS A 3 5.23 -3.44 -22.38
N VAL A 4 5.16 -4.49 -23.19
CA VAL A 4 4.63 -5.82 -22.84
C VAL A 4 5.44 -6.50 -21.72
N LYS A 5 6.77 -6.44 -21.78
CA LYS A 5 7.63 -7.00 -20.73
C LYS A 5 7.47 -6.27 -19.40
N GLY A 6 7.25 -4.95 -19.44
CA GLY A 6 6.96 -4.15 -18.25
C GLY A 6 5.63 -4.49 -17.58
N TRP A 7 4.58 -4.70 -18.37
CA TRP A 7 3.28 -5.11 -17.84
C TRP A 7 3.31 -6.53 -17.27
N ALA A 8 4.00 -7.46 -17.92
CA ALA A 8 4.16 -8.82 -17.41
C ALA A 8 4.91 -8.86 -16.07
N LEU A 9 5.99 -8.07 -15.94
CA LEU A 9 6.72 -7.93 -14.67
C LEU A 9 5.86 -7.28 -13.59
N ALA A 10 5.10 -6.24 -13.93
CA ALA A 10 4.20 -5.60 -12.97
C ALA A 10 3.13 -6.57 -12.46
N PHE A 11 2.55 -7.38 -13.34
CA PHE A 11 1.56 -8.40 -12.98
C PHE A 11 2.18 -9.51 -12.13
N ALA A 12 3.35 -10.03 -12.50
CA ALA A 12 4.03 -11.09 -11.75
C ALA A 12 4.38 -10.64 -10.33
N VAL A 13 4.89 -9.41 -10.18
CA VAL A 13 5.22 -8.86 -8.87
C VAL A 13 3.96 -8.59 -8.06
N GLY A 14 2.94 -7.94 -8.65
CA GLY A 14 1.65 -7.71 -7.98
C GLY A 14 0.99 -9.02 -7.51
N GLY A 15 1.03 -10.05 -8.34
CA GLY A 15 0.54 -11.40 -8.02
C GLY A 15 1.31 -12.05 -6.86
N LEU A 16 2.64 -11.97 -6.86
CA LEU A 16 3.47 -12.52 -5.79
C LEU A 16 3.08 -11.93 -4.43
N TYR A 17 2.85 -10.62 -4.38
CA TYR A 17 2.43 -10.01 -3.14
C TYR A 17 0.98 -10.26 -2.76
N ALA A 18 0.07 -10.45 -3.72
CA ALA A 18 -1.28 -10.93 -3.42
C ALA A 18 -1.21 -12.31 -2.75
N VAL A 19 -0.28 -13.18 -3.19
CA VAL A 19 -0.01 -14.45 -2.51
C VAL A 19 0.52 -14.24 -1.09
N ILE A 20 1.45 -13.29 -0.88
CA ILE A 20 1.93 -12.94 0.47
C ILE A 20 0.78 -12.45 1.36
N GLY A 21 -0.07 -11.57 0.86
CA GLY A 21 -1.25 -11.08 1.57
C GLY A 21 -2.20 -12.21 1.93
N GLN A 22 -2.44 -13.15 1.02
CA GLN A 22 -3.26 -14.33 1.28
C GLN A 22 -2.63 -15.26 2.33
N ILE A 23 -1.30 -15.42 2.33
CA ILE A 23 -0.59 -16.21 3.36
C ILE A 23 -0.80 -15.58 4.74
N ILE A 24 -0.61 -14.25 4.85
CA ILE A 24 -0.81 -13.52 6.11
C ILE A 24 -2.27 -13.65 6.57
N TRP A 25 -3.23 -13.49 5.65
CA TRP A 25 -4.64 -13.68 5.93
C TRP A 25 -4.92 -15.08 6.49
N ASN A 26 -4.40 -16.13 5.84
CA ASN A 26 -4.62 -17.50 6.27
C ASN A 26 -4.00 -17.79 7.64
N ILE A 27 -2.85 -17.19 7.96
CA ILE A 27 -2.22 -17.29 9.28
C ILE A 27 -3.13 -16.67 10.35
N PHE A 28 -3.62 -15.45 10.11
CA PHE A 28 -4.52 -14.78 11.06
C PHE A 28 -5.87 -15.48 11.17
N ALA A 29 -6.43 -15.98 10.06
CA ALA A 29 -7.70 -16.68 10.06
C ALA A 29 -7.60 -18.02 10.79
N GLY A 30 -6.46 -18.72 10.66
CA GLY A 30 -6.18 -19.94 11.40
C GLY A 30 -6.01 -19.72 12.91
N ALA A 31 -5.52 -18.54 13.32
CA ALA A 31 -5.28 -18.21 14.72
C ALA A 31 -6.51 -17.59 15.43
N LEU A 32 -7.29 -16.76 14.72
CA LEU A 32 -8.35 -15.93 15.30
C LEU A 32 -9.76 -16.33 14.86
N GLY A 33 -9.87 -17.28 13.91
CA GLY A 33 -11.12 -17.66 13.27
C GLY A 33 -11.43 -16.82 12.04
N ALA A 34 -11.96 -17.44 10.99
CA ALA A 34 -12.24 -16.79 9.70
C ALA A 34 -13.29 -15.67 9.77
N ASP A 35 -14.16 -15.69 10.79
CA ASP A 35 -15.22 -14.70 11.01
C ASP A 35 -14.76 -13.52 11.89
N PHE A 36 -13.47 -13.45 12.22
CA PHE A 36 -12.96 -12.38 13.06
C PHE A 36 -13.09 -11.02 12.34
N PRO A 37 -13.80 -10.03 12.94
CA PRO A 37 -14.19 -8.80 12.24
C PRO A 37 -13.01 -7.91 11.82
N TYR A 38 -11.82 -8.12 12.39
CA TYR A 38 -10.62 -7.32 12.10
C TYR A 38 -9.54 -8.10 11.31
N LEU A 39 -9.91 -9.21 10.66
CA LEU A 39 -9.00 -9.99 9.83
C LEU A 39 -8.36 -9.19 8.69
N GLY A 40 -9.17 -8.42 7.97
CA GLY A 40 -8.69 -7.52 6.91
C GLY A 40 -7.71 -6.47 7.42
N PRO A 41 -8.09 -5.67 8.44
CA PRO A 41 -7.16 -4.73 9.08
C PRO A 41 -5.86 -5.35 9.58
N LEU A 42 -5.90 -6.53 10.22
CA LEU A 42 -4.70 -7.24 10.68
C LEU A 42 -3.82 -7.68 9.51
N THR A 43 -4.42 -8.19 8.45
CA THR A 43 -3.70 -8.57 7.23
C THR A 43 -2.99 -7.36 6.61
N LEU A 44 -3.65 -6.19 6.59
CA LEU A 44 -3.05 -4.94 6.13
C LEU A 44 -1.88 -4.48 7.03
N LEU A 45 -1.98 -4.64 8.35
CA LEU A 45 -0.88 -4.36 9.26
C LEU A 45 0.31 -5.32 9.03
N GLY A 46 0.05 -6.60 8.83
CA GLY A 46 1.07 -7.59 8.48
C GLY A 46 1.77 -7.27 7.16
N MET A 47 1.00 -6.90 6.14
CA MET A 47 1.53 -6.41 4.86
C MET A 47 2.36 -5.13 5.04
N GLY A 48 1.93 -4.21 5.91
CA GLY A 48 2.68 -3.02 6.28
C GLY A 48 4.03 -3.32 6.97
N ALA A 49 4.09 -4.36 7.80
CA ALA A 49 5.33 -4.82 8.42
C ALA A 49 6.29 -5.44 7.39
N VAL A 50 5.78 -6.31 6.50
CA VAL A 50 6.57 -6.85 5.37
C VAL A 50 7.09 -5.73 4.48
N ALA A 51 6.26 -4.71 4.25
CA ALA A 51 6.65 -3.52 3.52
C ALA A 51 7.81 -2.78 4.20
N LEU A 52 7.76 -2.58 5.52
CA LEU A 52 8.84 -1.93 6.26
C LEU A 52 10.16 -2.70 6.15
N VAL A 53 10.10 -4.03 6.33
CA VAL A 53 11.28 -4.92 6.27
C VAL A 53 11.94 -4.91 4.90
N LEU A 54 11.16 -4.80 3.82
CA LEU A 54 11.70 -4.73 2.47
C LEU A 54 12.13 -3.30 2.08
N TYR A 55 11.58 -2.27 2.72
CA TYR A 55 11.93 -0.87 2.47
C TYR A 55 13.25 -0.46 3.14
N LEU A 56 13.47 -0.81 4.41
CA LEU A 56 14.67 -0.46 5.18
C LEU A 56 16.01 -0.83 4.51
N PRO A 57 16.19 -2.02 3.93
CA PRO A 57 17.41 -2.38 3.20
C PRO A 57 17.45 -1.89 1.74
N GLY A 58 16.44 -1.11 1.30
CA GLY A 58 16.31 -0.60 -0.07
C GLY A 58 15.97 -1.65 -1.13
N ILE A 59 15.57 -2.86 -0.71
CA ILE A 59 15.16 -3.94 -1.61
C ILE A 59 13.92 -3.53 -2.39
N GLN A 60 12.98 -2.84 -1.74
CA GLN A 60 11.78 -2.38 -2.42
C GLN A 60 12.05 -1.33 -3.49
N GLN A 61 13.00 -0.42 -3.29
CA GLN A 61 13.37 0.57 -4.30
C GLN A 61 13.97 -0.12 -5.54
N ARG A 62 14.71 -1.22 -5.35
CA ARG A 62 15.24 -2.06 -6.44
C ARG A 62 14.13 -2.82 -7.17
N ILE A 63 13.15 -3.37 -6.45
CA ILE A 63 11.99 -4.06 -7.07
C ILE A 63 11.10 -3.06 -7.83
N GLY A 64 10.89 -1.86 -7.29
CA GLY A 64 10.15 -0.78 -7.94
C GLY A 64 10.80 -0.26 -9.21
N ALA A 65 12.14 -0.20 -9.25
CA ALA A 65 12.87 0.17 -10.47
C ALA A 65 12.66 -0.81 -11.64
N VAL A 66 12.34 -2.08 -11.33
CA VAL A 66 12.18 -3.15 -12.34
C VAL A 66 10.72 -3.41 -12.70
N SER A 67 9.81 -3.32 -11.74
CA SER A 67 8.40 -3.72 -11.90
C SER A 67 7.41 -2.56 -11.98
N GLY A 68 7.88 -1.32 -11.79
CA GLY A 68 7.04 -0.13 -11.88
C GLY A 68 5.84 -0.18 -10.93
N PHE A 69 4.63 0.04 -11.45
CA PHE A 69 3.38 0.07 -10.67
C PHE A 69 3.03 -1.27 -9.98
N GLY A 70 3.62 -2.39 -10.42
CA GLY A 70 3.32 -3.73 -9.90
C GLY A 70 3.86 -4.02 -8.51
N SER A 71 4.96 -3.38 -8.09
CA SER A 71 5.43 -3.45 -6.70
C SER A 71 4.87 -2.34 -5.81
N ILE A 72 4.25 -1.32 -6.41
CA ILE A 72 3.57 -0.22 -5.71
C ILE A 72 2.14 -0.58 -5.33
N LEU A 73 1.50 -1.52 -6.02
CA LEU A 73 0.19 -2.04 -5.64
C LEU A 73 0.19 -2.79 -4.28
N PRO A 74 1.18 -3.67 -4.01
CA PRO A 74 1.14 -4.53 -2.83
C PRO A 74 1.95 -4.13 -1.60
N PHE A 75 3.06 -3.41 -1.76
CA PHE A 75 3.35 -2.44 -0.71
C PHE A 75 2.23 -1.47 -0.87
N ASN A 76 1.27 -1.47 0.05
CA ASN A 76 0.23 -0.46 0.18
C ASN A 76 0.72 0.79 -0.52
N GLY A 77 0.27 1.07 -1.76
CA GLY A 77 0.89 2.11 -2.61
C GLY A 77 0.89 3.47 -1.93
N PHE A 78 0.04 3.56 -0.92
CA PHE A 78 0.08 4.47 0.19
C PHE A 78 1.43 4.57 0.96
N ALA A 79 1.97 3.52 1.58
CA ALA A 79 3.26 3.54 2.27
C ALA A 79 4.43 3.89 1.34
N GLY A 80 4.46 3.33 0.13
CA GLY A 80 5.45 3.73 -0.90
C GLY A 80 5.29 5.19 -1.32
N GLY A 81 4.04 5.66 -1.47
CA GLY A 81 3.73 7.05 -1.76
C GLY A 81 4.08 8.00 -0.61
N VAL A 82 3.89 7.58 0.64
CA VAL A 82 4.21 8.34 1.86
C VAL A 82 5.72 8.48 2.02
N ALA A 83 6.47 7.40 1.80
CA ALA A 83 7.93 7.40 1.83
C ALA A 83 8.53 8.18 0.63
N GLY A 84 7.95 8.04 -0.56
CA GLY A 84 8.34 8.83 -1.73
C GLY A 84 8.04 10.32 -1.58
N ALA A 85 6.92 10.68 -0.94
CA ALA A 85 6.58 12.06 -0.59
C ALA A 85 7.56 12.64 0.43
N TYR A 86 8.00 11.83 1.41
CA TYR A 86 9.04 12.19 2.36
C TYR A 86 10.36 12.48 1.66
N GLU A 87 10.88 11.50 0.91
CA GLU A 87 12.19 11.57 0.26
C GLU A 87 12.27 12.73 -0.74
N ARG A 88 11.23 12.97 -1.54
CA ARG A 88 11.17 14.13 -2.45
C ARG A 88 11.21 15.46 -1.71
N ALA A 89 10.38 15.63 -0.68
CA ALA A 89 10.34 16.89 0.05
C ALA A 89 11.64 17.16 0.81
N VAL A 90 12.29 16.12 1.36
CA VAL A 90 13.62 16.28 1.98
C VAL A 90 14.69 16.60 0.93
N ALA A 91 14.66 15.97 -0.25
CA ALA A 91 15.59 16.25 -1.33
C ALA A 91 15.45 17.69 -1.88
N GLU A 92 14.23 18.21 -1.97
CA GLU A 92 13.95 19.56 -2.48
C GLU A 92 14.27 20.66 -1.46
N THR A 93 14.04 20.42 -0.18
CA THR A 93 14.13 21.48 0.83
C THR A 93 15.26 21.30 1.84
N GLY A 94 15.96 20.17 1.81
CA GLY A 94 17.01 19.80 2.79
C GLY A 94 16.51 19.64 4.22
N GLN A 95 15.19 19.62 4.45
CA GLN A 95 14.58 19.72 5.78
C GLN A 95 13.69 18.51 6.06
N PRO A 96 14.05 17.64 7.02
CA PRO A 96 13.27 16.47 7.42
C PRO A 96 11.82 16.81 7.82
N GLY A 97 11.61 17.96 8.47
CA GLY A 97 10.28 18.40 8.90
C GLY A 97 9.30 18.65 7.75
N LYS A 98 9.80 19.09 6.59
CA LYS A 98 8.96 19.25 5.38
C LYS A 98 8.67 17.91 4.72
N GLY A 99 9.58 16.94 4.84
CA GLY A 99 9.34 15.53 4.53
C GLY A 99 8.14 14.99 5.29
N VAL A 100 8.14 15.13 6.63
CA VAL A 100 7.04 14.67 7.49
C VAL A 100 5.73 15.37 7.12
N ALA A 101 5.74 16.68 6.92
CA ALA A 101 4.55 17.43 6.54
C ALA A 101 3.96 16.96 5.19
N ALA A 102 4.80 16.66 4.19
CA ALA A 102 4.38 16.14 2.89
C ALA A 102 3.75 14.75 3.01
N SER A 103 4.37 13.86 3.80
CA SER A 103 3.86 12.54 4.13
C SER A 103 2.48 12.60 4.82
N VAL A 104 2.35 13.44 5.85
CA VAL A 104 1.08 13.64 6.58
C VAL A 104 0.00 14.21 5.66
N LYS A 105 0.34 15.17 4.79
CA LYS A 105 -0.61 15.74 3.83
C LYS A 105 -1.14 14.68 2.86
N LEU A 106 -0.29 13.78 2.39
CA LEU A 106 -0.71 12.67 1.54
C LEU A 106 -1.62 11.70 2.31
N VAL A 107 -1.31 11.40 3.57
CA VAL A 107 -2.15 10.57 4.44
C VAL A 107 -3.55 11.16 4.58
N LEU A 108 -3.63 12.44 4.93
CA LEU A 108 -4.91 13.14 5.09
C LEU A 108 -5.71 13.21 3.80
N LEU A 109 -5.05 13.39 2.65
CA LEU A 109 -5.71 13.38 1.34
C LEU A 109 -6.35 12.02 1.06
N VAL A 110 -5.62 10.93 1.29
CA VAL A 110 -6.13 9.58 1.02
C VAL A 110 -7.26 9.21 1.98
N ILE A 111 -7.14 9.56 3.27
CA ILE A 111 -8.22 9.37 4.25
C ILE A 111 -9.45 10.20 3.85
N GLY A 112 -9.27 11.46 3.47
CA GLY A 112 -10.36 12.35 3.08
C GLY A 112 -11.10 11.87 1.83
N VAL A 113 -10.36 11.52 0.78
CA VAL A 113 -10.94 10.99 -0.48
C VAL A 113 -11.57 9.63 -0.25
N GLY A 114 -10.90 8.73 0.48
CA GLY A 114 -11.43 7.41 0.81
C GLY A 114 -12.72 7.50 1.61
N GLY A 115 -12.77 8.34 2.66
CA GLY A 115 -13.96 8.55 3.48
C GLY A 115 -15.11 9.17 2.69
N LEU A 116 -14.83 10.08 1.74
CA LEU A 116 -15.87 10.62 0.87
C LEU A 116 -16.46 9.55 -0.05
N VAL A 117 -15.61 8.70 -0.65
CA VAL A 117 -16.07 7.58 -1.50
C VAL A 117 -16.90 6.61 -0.68
N ASP A 118 -16.47 6.26 0.53
CA ASP A 118 -17.18 5.32 1.41
C ASP A 118 -18.54 5.88 1.85
N ALA A 119 -18.63 7.18 2.16
CA ALA A 119 -19.89 7.84 2.45
C ALA A 119 -20.86 7.82 1.25
N ILE A 120 -20.35 8.02 0.03
CA ILE A 120 -21.16 7.93 -1.20
C ILE A 120 -21.66 6.51 -1.41
N VAL A 121 -20.79 5.50 -1.26
CA VAL A 121 -21.17 4.09 -1.40
C VAL A 121 -22.20 3.69 -0.34
N GLY A 122 -22.01 4.11 0.92
CA GLY A 122 -22.97 3.88 1.99
C GLY A 122 -24.33 4.54 1.73
N ALA A 123 -24.34 5.78 1.23
CA ALA A 123 -25.58 6.45 0.85
C ALA A 123 -26.30 5.75 -0.32
N LEU A 124 -25.56 5.30 -1.33
CA LEU A 124 -26.13 4.54 -2.44
C LEU A 124 -26.66 3.18 -2.00
N ALA A 125 -25.95 2.48 -1.12
CA ALA A 125 -26.40 1.21 -0.55
C ALA A 125 -27.70 1.38 0.26
N PHE A 126 -27.84 2.48 1.01
CA PHE A 126 -29.07 2.81 1.74
C PHE A 126 -30.25 3.12 0.81
N LEU A 127 -30.03 3.69 -0.37
CA LEU A 127 -31.08 4.01 -1.34
C LEU A 127 -31.54 2.78 -2.16
N VAL A 128 -30.72 1.73 -2.22
CA VAL A 128 -31.00 0.48 -2.96
C VAL A 128 -31.52 -0.63 -2.03
N ALA A 129 -31.40 -0.47 -0.71
CA ALA A 129 -31.98 -1.34 0.31
C ALA A 129 -33.45 -1.00 0.60
#